data_AF-A0A966BJP0-F1
#
_entry.id   AF-A0A966BJP0-F1
#
_cell.length_a   1.000
_cell.length_b   1.000
_cell.length_c   1.000
_cell.angle_alpha   90.00
_cell.angle_beta   90.00
_cell.angle_gamma   90.00
#
_symmetry.space_group_name_H-M   'P 1'
#
loop_
_entity.id
_entity.type
_entity.pdbx_description
1 polymer ?
#
loop_
_entity_poly.entity_id
_entity_poly.type
_entity_poly.pdbx_seq_one_letter_code
_entity_poly.pdbx_strand_id
1 'polypeptide(L)'
;MFNKISSFNVQSDKNNSWNNVFVAQPDSLKENLAGKVFVLAEFSNKKNEGEKIFNFLISSLEENYYNDEKLLLKEKIENLKTENIFEAALAKTNIALSSFLEEEKIRLSSNSANLTIGVVFENNIHFSNFGKNRALLLYQQKNNYEVINVETNAFEKENPKKSELEATAPKMPKIFSSVISGEIPKNAFFLFSSESLPEYISEKELSSIVSKLPPLTAAFQLKSLLEKINSHISFFGVIIKSASELDIKDLQDEIREPVNAHSSISSLKNTEKKTEEMLATRGLVNFTRVSSKFRELLKGFRGVNKENLKVINRLHLNKKNEEELEIKTEVGLEKKVEIEIKEIEVKKLEPKVEIERKSNKIPDFGIIRTLGAVKQDSNVLKEKFSFKKSDAGLFSKFKFGGSILNIFDIFKLKNAKLSTKNRILIISLPLIAIVLILSINSIKQKNNHLALEEKFAEITREITRQENMIEAKMLYDDREGASALLTEVNNLIAELPKDLKNKEALYEEINKKASEIQERIYRISR
;
A
#
# COMPACT_ATOMS: atom_id res chain seq x y z
N MET A 1 -4.10 6.16 -5.05
CA MET A 1 -3.20 5.00 -4.88
C MET A 1 -3.75 3.82 -5.68
N PHE A 2 -2.89 3.07 -6.38
CA PHE A 2 -3.32 1.93 -7.21
C PHE A 2 -3.42 0.58 -6.46
N ASN A 3 -2.98 0.51 -5.20
CA ASN A 3 -3.12 -0.68 -4.36
C ASN A 3 -3.64 -0.31 -2.98
N LYS A 4 -4.36 -1.24 -2.36
CA LYS A 4 -4.69 -1.22 -0.93
C LYS A 4 -3.83 -2.30 -0.25
N ILE A 5 -2.88 -1.87 0.59
CA ILE A 5 -1.93 -2.75 1.30
C ILE A 5 -2.26 -2.75 2.79
N SER A 6 -2.20 -3.91 3.45
CA SER A 6 -2.29 -4.02 4.90
C SER A 6 -1.45 -5.19 5.43
N SER A 7 -0.96 -5.09 6.66
CA SER A 7 -0.14 -6.11 7.31
C SER A 7 -0.80 -6.67 8.56
N PHE A 8 -0.39 -7.88 8.95
CA PHE A 8 -0.69 -8.46 10.25
C PHE A 8 0.59 -9.05 10.89
N ASN A 9 0.63 -9.03 12.22
CA ASN A 9 1.66 -9.66 13.05
C ASN A 9 1.00 -10.22 14.32
N VAL A 10 1.23 -11.51 14.56
CA VAL A 10 0.97 -12.29 15.76
C VAL A 10 2.32 -12.82 16.21
N GLN A 11 2.80 -12.36 17.37
CA GLN A 11 4.09 -12.77 17.93
C GLN A 11 3.86 -13.83 19.00
N SER A 12 4.61 -14.94 18.95
CA SER A 12 4.63 -15.93 20.03
C SER A 12 5.43 -15.41 21.23
N ASP A 13 4.84 -15.46 22.43
CA ASP A 13 5.54 -15.11 23.68
C ASP A 13 6.53 -16.21 24.14
N LYS A 14 6.30 -17.46 23.71
CA LYS A 14 6.97 -18.65 24.28
C LYS A 14 8.21 -19.06 23.50
N ASN A 15 8.23 -18.82 22.19
CA ASN A 15 9.39 -19.06 21.36
C ASN A 15 10.18 -17.76 21.21
N ASN A 16 11.48 -17.77 21.52
CA ASN A 16 12.40 -16.64 21.33
C ASN A 16 12.68 -16.30 19.84
N SER A 17 11.74 -16.68 18.97
CA SER A 17 11.51 -16.07 17.67
C SER A 17 11.19 -14.59 17.83
N TRP A 18 11.59 -13.79 16.85
CA TRP A 18 11.11 -12.43 16.65
C TRP A 18 10.63 -12.32 15.22
N ASN A 19 9.50 -11.65 15.00
CA ASN A 19 8.97 -11.41 13.66
C ASN A 19 8.42 -9.99 13.54
N ASN A 20 8.54 -9.39 12.35
CA ASN A 20 7.95 -8.09 12.08
C ASN A 20 7.68 -7.85 10.58
N VAL A 21 6.81 -6.87 10.32
CA VAL A 21 6.37 -6.48 8.98
C VAL A 21 6.40 -4.96 8.85
N PHE A 22 7.09 -4.49 7.82
CA PHE A 22 7.19 -3.08 7.45
C PHE A 22 6.59 -2.87 6.06
N VAL A 23 5.83 -1.78 5.92
CA VAL A 23 5.35 -1.26 4.64
C VAL A 23 5.67 0.22 4.63
N ALA A 24 6.49 0.64 3.66
CA ALA A 24 7.00 2.00 3.58
C ALA A 24 5.87 3.03 3.41
N GLN A 25 6.04 4.20 4.02
CA GLN A 25 5.17 5.36 3.87
C GLN A 25 5.97 6.55 3.28
N PRO A 26 6.44 6.43 2.03
CA PRO A 26 7.14 7.52 1.36
C PRO A 26 6.21 8.72 1.12
N ASP A 27 6.78 9.89 0.84
CA ASP A 27 6.01 11.06 0.40
C ASP A 27 5.24 10.77 -0.91
N SER A 28 4.21 11.57 -1.21
CA SER A 28 3.34 11.32 -2.35
C SER A 28 4.02 11.40 -3.72
N LEU A 29 5.16 12.10 -3.86
CA LEU A 29 5.93 12.11 -5.11
C LEU A 29 6.74 10.82 -5.24
N LYS A 30 7.42 10.41 -4.17
CA LYS A 30 8.12 9.12 -4.10
C LYS A 30 7.16 7.93 -4.28
N GLU A 31 5.97 7.95 -3.69
CA GLU A 31 4.96 6.90 -3.92
C GLU A 31 4.53 6.86 -5.41
N ASN A 32 4.24 8.01 -6.01
CA ASN A 32 3.79 8.08 -7.41
C ASN A 32 4.90 7.72 -8.42
N LEU A 33 6.18 7.83 -8.06
CA LEU A 33 7.31 7.46 -8.93
C LEU A 33 7.83 6.02 -8.67
N ALA A 34 7.85 5.57 -7.42
CA ALA A 34 8.55 4.37 -6.96
C ALA A 34 7.64 3.28 -6.37
N GLY A 35 6.44 3.65 -5.93
CA GLY A 35 5.51 2.74 -5.26
C GLY A 35 5.83 2.55 -3.78
N LYS A 36 5.41 1.41 -3.22
CA LYS A 36 5.62 1.06 -1.80
C LYS A 36 6.48 -0.18 -1.65
N VAL A 37 7.64 0.03 -1.04
CA VAL A 37 8.53 -1.02 -0.52
C VAL A 37 7.88 -1.71 0.69
N PHE A 38 8.11 -3.00 0.84
CA PHE A 38 7.75 -3.78 2.03
C PHE A 38 8.87 -4.75 2.43
N VAL A 39 8.95 -5.04 3.72
CA VAL A 39 9.86 -6.02 4.31
C VAL A 39 9.09 -6.88 5.31
N LEU A 40 9.12 -8.20 5.13
CA LEU A 40 8.69 -9.17 6.12
C LEU A 40 9.93 -9.89 6.66
N ALA A 41 10.01 -10.08 7.97
CA ALA A 41 11.12 -10.81 8.56
C ALA A 41 10.70 -11.65 9.77
N GLU A 42 11.29 -12.83 9.87
CA GLU A 42 11.24 -13.71 11.03
C GLU A 42 12.65 -14.24 11.31
N PHE A 43 13.02 -14.32 12.58
CA PHE A 43 14.29 -14.86 13.05
C PHE A 43 14.07 -15.80 14.22
N SER A 44 14.55 -17.05 14.12
CA SER A 44 14.42 -18.05 15.18
C SER A 44 15.47 -17.87 16.28
N ASN A 45 15.04 -17.88 17.54
CA ASN A 45 15.90 -17.88 18.74
C ASN A 45 16.90 -16.71 18.88
N LYS A 46 16.67 -15.61 18.16
CA LYS A 46 17.66 -14.54 17.93
C LYS A 46 17.06 -13.13 17.98
N LYS A 47 16.10 -12.88 18.88
CA LYS A 47 15.33 -11.61 18.96
C LYS A 47 16.14 -10.33 18.71
N ASN A 48 17.19 -10.08 19.50
CA ASN A 48 17.99 -8.85 19.41
C ASN A 48 18.78 -8.73 18.10
N GLU A 49 19.24 -9.84 17.52
CA GLU A 49 19.93 -9.85 16.22
C GLU A 49 18.94 -9.64 15.06
N GLY A 50 17.76 -10.24 15.15
CA GLY A 50 16.70 -10.11 14.13
C GLY A 50 16.16 -8.68 14.03
N GLU A 51 15.91 -8.04 15.18
CA GLU A 51 15.50 -6.63 15.23
C GLU A 51 16.58 -5.70 14.66
N LYS A 52 17.86 -5.93 15.00
CA LYS A 52 19.01 -5.22 14.40
C LYS A 52 19.03 -5.34 12.87
N ILE A 53 18.92 -6.57 12.35
CA ILE A 53 18.96 -6.83 10.91
C ILE A 53 17.74 -6.22 10.20
N PHE A 54 16.55 -6.28 10.78
CA PHE A 54 15.35 -5.71 10.17
C PHE A 54 15.41 -4.18 10.10
N ASN A 55 15.82 -3.52 11.19
CA ASN A 55 15.98 -2.07 11.21
C ASN A 55 17.09 -1.61 10.24
N PHE A 56 18.17 -2.39 10.12
CA PHE A 56 19.17 -2.21 9.07
C PHE A 56 18.59 -2.38 7.67
N LEU A 57 17.83 -3.45 7.41
CA LEU A 57 17.22 -3.75 6.11
C LEU A 57 16.28 -2.63 5.65
N ILE A 58 15.42 -2.13 6.54
CA ILE A 58 14.54 -0.97 6.25
C ILE A 58 15.40 0.23 5.86
N SER A 59 16.29 0.67 6.75
CA SER A 59 17.11 1.88 6.56
C SER A 59 17.94 1.82 5.28
N SER A 60 18.58 0.67 5.03
CA SER A 60 19.42 0.43 3.86
C SER A 60 18.60 0.37 2.58
N LEU A 61 17.43 -0.27 2.59
CA LEU A 61 16.58 -0.41 1.41
C LEU A 61 15.87 0.88 1.03
N GLU A 62 15.33 1.63 1.99
CA GLU A 62 14.67 2.91 1.73
C GLU A 62 15.66 3.93 1.16
N GLU A 63 16.88 4.02 1.72
CA GLU A 63 17.97 4.81 1.15
C GLU A 63 18.33 4.34 -0.26
N ASN A 64 18.62 3.05 -0.44
CA ASN A 64 19.08 2.50 -1.72
C ASN A 64 18.06 2.54 -2.86
N TYR A 65 16.76 2.60 -2.53
CA TYR A 65 15.65 2.58 -3.49
C TYR A 65 15.01 3.97 -3.72
N TYR A 66 14.62 4.69 -2.65
CA TYR A 66 13.90 5.96 -2.79
C TYR A 66 14.82 7.17 -3.04
N ASN A 67 16.12 7.05 -2.79
CA ASN A 67 17.10 8.11 -3.07
C ASN A 67 18.00 7.78 -4.28
N ASP A 68 17.71 6.71 -5.06
CA ASP A 68 18.44 6.45 -6.31
C ASP A 68 18.10 7.51 -7.36
N GLU A 69 19.12 8.23 -7.86
CA GLU A 69 18.98 9.32 -8.83
C GLU A 69 18.20 8.92 -10.10
N LYS A 70 18.23 7.64 -10.48
CA LYS A 70 17.49 7.12 -11.64
C LYS A 70 15.98 7.26 -11.46
N LEU A 71 15.46 7.29 -10.23
CA LEU A 71 14.04 7.48 -9.96
C LEU A 71 13.53 8.82 -10.52
N LEU A 72 14.33 9.88 -10.40
CA LEU A 72 14.05 11.22 -10.97
C LEU A 72 14.20 11.28 -12.50
N LEU A 73 14.73 10.21 -13.10
CA LEU A 73 14.90 10.04 -14.54
C LEU A 73 13.88 9.06 -15.14
N LYS A 74 13.03 8.42 -14.32
CA LYS A 74 12.00 7.45 -14.77
C LYS A 74 11.03 8.05 -15.78
N GLU A 75 10.59 9.29 -15.54
CA GLU A 75 9.73 10.05 -16.47
C GLU A 75 10.43 10.46 -17.78
N LYS A 76 11.77 10.33 -17.85
CA LYS A 76 12.61 10.84 -18.95
C LYS A 76 13.33 9.71 -19.72
N ILE A 77 13.22 8.47 -19.25
CA ILE A 77 13.88 7.29 -19.82
C ILE A 77 12.86 6.16 -19.88
N GLU A 78 12.16 6.05 -21.01
CA GLU A 78 11.04 5.10 -21.22
C GLU A 78 11.40 3.63 -20.89
N ASN A 79 12.67 3.26 -21.02
CA ASN A 79 13.18 1.91 -20.75
C ASN A 79 13.53 1.64 -19.26
N LEU A 80 13.41 2.62 -18.36
CA LEU A 80 13.75 2.45 -16.94
C LEU A 80 12.59 1.83 -16.14
N LYS A 81 12.51 0.50 -16.19
CA LYS A 81 11.53 -0.27 -15.41
C LYS A 81 11.81 -0.22 -13.91
N THR A 82 10.75 -0.21 -13.10
CA THR A 82 10.80 -0.32 -11.63
C THR A 82 11.63 -1.52 -11.17
N GLU A 83 11.45 -2.67 -11.83
CA GLU A 83 12.27 -3.89 -11.74
C GLU A 83 13.79 -3.61 -11.66
N ASN A 84 14.32 -2.83 -12.61
CA ASN A 84 15.75 -2.57 -12.73
C ASN A 84 16.26 -1.62 -11.62
N ILE A 85 15.38 -0.76 -11.08
CA ILE A 85 15.68 0.09 -9.91
C ILE A 85 15.70 -0.79 -8.64
N PHE A 86 14.72 -1.69 -8.50
CA PHE A 86 14.63 -2.62 -7.37
C PHE A 86 15.80 -3.60 -7.34
N GLU A 87 16.17 -4.22 -8.46
CA GLU A 87 17.38 -5.05 -8.59
C GLU A 87 18.64 -4.29 -8.15
N ALA A 88 18.80 -3.04 -8.60
CA ALA A 88 19.96 -2.22 -8.26
C ALA A 88 19.98 -1.83 -6.77
N ALA A 89 18.83 -1.48 -6.18
CA ALA A 89 18.72 -1.19 -4.75
C ALA A 89 19.02 -2.43 -3.90
N LEU A 90 18.44 -3.57 -4.27
CA LEU A 90 18.62 -4.86 -3.61
C LEU A 90 20.08 -5.36 -3.70
N ALA A 91 20.78 -5.08 -4.81
CA ALA A 91 22.21 -5.34 -4.95
C ALA A 91 23.06 -4.48 -3.98
N LYS A 92 22.77 -3.19 -3.83
CA LYS A 92 23.42 -2.33 -2.82
C LYS A 92 23.13 -2.81 -1.39
N THR A 93 21.87 -3.13 -1.10
CA THR A 93 21.43 -3.61 0.22
C THR A 93 22.05 -4.96 0.58
N ASN A 94 22.20 -5.90 -0.37
CA ASN A 94 22.96 -7.14 -0.17
C ASN A 94 24.42 -6.86 0.27
N ILE A 95 25.13 -5.97 -0.44
CA ILE A 95 26.53 -5.63 -0.12
C ILE A 95 26.64 -5.02 1.28
N ALA A 96 25.80 -4.02 1.56
CA ALA A 96 25.79 -3.35 2.85
C ALA A 96 25.40 -4.31 4.00
N LEU A 97 24.46 -5.22 3.75
CA LEU A 97 24.05 -6.26 4.71
C LEU A 97 25.18 -7.25 5.00
N SER A 98 25.96 -7.68 3.99
CA SER A 98 27.13 -8.53 4.23
C SER A 98 28.14 -7.83 5.15
N SER A 99 28.47 -6.56 4.90
CA SER A 99 29.37 -5.80 5.78
C SER A 99 28.83 -5.63 7.21
N PHE A 100 27.53 -5.35 7.35
CA PHE A 100 26.86 -5.24 8.66
C PHE A 100 26.89 -6.57 9.44
N LEU A 101 26.61 -7.69 8.78
CA LEU A 101 26.66 -9.03 9.39
C LEU A 101 28.09 -9.43 9.79
N GLU A 102 29.11 -9.02 9.04
CA GLU A 102 30.51 -9.23 9.39
C GLU A 102 30.96 -8.37 10.59
N GLU A 103 30.55 -7.10 10.64
CA GLU A 103 30.88 -6.17 11.74
C GLU A 103 30.22 -6.57 13.07
N GLU A 104 28.91 -6.83 13.06
CA GLU A 104 28.13 -7.34 14.20
C GLU A 104 28.41 -8.82 14.50
N LYS A 105 29.16 -9.52 13.64
CA LYS A 105 29.49 -10.96 13.70
C LYS A 105 28.27 -11.88 13.69
N ILE A 106 27.14 -11.39 13.17
CA ILE A 106 25.88 -12.13 13.11
C ILE A 106 25.92 -13.16 11.97
N ARG A 107 25.75 -14.43 12.34
CA ARG A 107 25.52 -15.51 11.36
C ARG A 107 24.04 -15.59 11.00
N LEU A 108 23.73 -15.24 9.75
CA LEU A 108 22.44 -15.44 9.10
C LEU A 108 22.41 -16.78 8.34
N SER A 109 21.29 -17.50 8.41
CA SER A 109 21.06 -18.73 7.65
C SER A 109 19.58 -18.87 7.29
N SER A 110 19.27 -19.53 6.17
CA SER A 110 17.90 -19.80 5.71
C SER A 110 17.11 -20.77 6.61
N ASN A 111 17.81 -21.44 7.56
CA ASN A 111 17.18 -22.29 8.57
C ASN A 111 16.84 -21.52 9.85
N SER A 112 17.32 -20.28 10.00
CA SER A 112 17.17 -19.46 11.20
C SER A 112 16.55 -18.08 10.94
N ALA A 113 16.32 -17.73 9.68
CA ALA A 113 15.71 -16.46 9.28
C ALA A 113 14.94 -16.59 7.96
N ASN A 114 13.72 -16.07 7.94
CA ASN A 114 12.86 -15.97 6.78
C ASN A 114 12.63 -14.49 6.45
N LEU A 115 13.15 -14.00 5.31
CA LEU A 115 13.15 -12.58 4.93
C LEU A 115 12.55 -12.42 3.54
N THR A 116 11.51 -11.62 3.41
CA THR A 116 10.94 -11.24 2.11
C THR A 116 11.03 -9.73 1.94
N ILE A 117 11.61 -9.29 0.83
CA ILE A 117 11.72 -7.89 0.46
C ILE A 117 11.03 -7.71 -0.88
N GLY A 118 10.20 -6.68 -1.03
CA GLY A 118 9.60 -6.36 -2.31
C GLY A 118 9.15 -4.92 -2.44
N VAL A 119 8.66 -4.60 -3.64
CA VAL A 119 8.04 -3.32 -3.96
C VAL A 119 6.80 -3.55 -4.83
N VAL A 120 5.75 -2.77 -4.56
CA VAL A 120 4.53 -2.72 -5.37
C VAL A 120 4.43 -1.34 -6.02
N PHE A 121 4.37 -1.28 -7.35
CA PHE A 121 4.24 -0.05 -8.14
C PHE A 121 3.21 -0.26 -9.25
N GLU A 122 2.13 0.54 -9.24
CA GLU A 122 0.94 0.27 -10.07
C GLU A 122 0.49 -1.19 -9.83
N ASN A 123 0.08 -1.95 -10.84
CA ASN A 123 -0.18 -3.39 -10.68
C ASN A 123 1.10 -4.24 -10.64
N ASN A 124 2.29 -3.68 -10.84
CA ASN A 124 3.52 -4.46 -10.89
C ASN A 124 4.03 -4.78 -9.47
N ILE A 125 4.52 -6.00 -9.30
CA ILE A 125 5.21 -6.43 -8.08
C ILE A 125 6.56 -7.06 -8.41
N HIS A 126 7.57 -6.67 -7.65
CA HIS A 126 8.92 -7.21 -7.71
C HIS A 126 9.34 -7.59 -6.29
N PHE A 127 9.78 -8.82 -6.06
CA PHE A 127 10.20 -9.27 -4.74
C PHE A 127 11.35 -10.28 -4.78
N SER A 128 12.02 -10.45 -3.65
CA SER A 128 13.02 -11.49 -3.40
C SER A 128 12.79 -12.09 -2.02
N ASN A 129 13.00 -13.40 -1.90
CA ASN A 129 12.80 -14.15 -0.67
C ASN A 129 14.10 -14.85 -0.22
N PHE A 130 14.24 -15.05 1.08
CA PHE A 130 15.31 -15.79 1.74
C PHE A 130 14.70 -16.62 2.86
N GLY A 131 15.14 -17.87 3.03
CA GLY A 131 14.43 -18.81 3.91
C GLY A 131 13.15 -19.30 3.25
N LYS A 132 12.01 -19.20 3.95
CA LYS A 132 10.80 -20.00 3.64
C LYS A 132 9.45 -19.28 3.72
N ASN A 133 9.42 -17.94 3.75
CA ASN A 133 8.14 -17.22 3.66
C ASN A 133 7.40 -17.61 2.37
N ARG A 134 6.06 -17.58 2.38
CA ARG A 134 5.23 -17.94 1.23
C ARG A 134 4.79 -16.69 0.46
N ALA A 135 4.81 -16.75 -0.86
CA ALA A 135 4.27 -15.73 -1.76
C ALA A 135 3.02 -16.29 -2.46
N LEU A 136 1.83 -16.00 -1.92
CA LEU A 136 0.56 -16.58 -2.36
C LEU A 136 -0.22 -15.58 -3.24
N LEU A 137 -0.51 -15.98 -4.47
CA LEU A 137 -1.45 -15.29 -5.35
C LEU A 137 -2.86 -15.89 -5.19
N LEU A 138 -3.83 -15.06 -4.83
CA LEU A 138 -5.25 -15.42 -4.77
C LEU A 138 -5.97 -14.74 -5.93
N TYR A 139 -6.40 -15.51 -6.94
CA TYR A 139 -7.00 -14.98 -8.16
C TYR A 139 -8.35 -15.64 -8.45
N GLN A 140 -9.26 -14.91 -9.11
CA GLN A 140 -10.61 -15.41 -9.38
C GLN A 140 -10.64 -16.30 -10.64
N GLN A 141 -10.92 -17.59 -10.47
CA GLN A 141 -11.23 -18.52 -11.55
C GLN A 141 -12.73 -18.84 -11.55
N LYS A 142 -13.44 -18.31 -12.55
CA LYS A 142 -14.91 -18.38 -12.69
C LYS A 142 -15.60 -17.71 -11.48
N ASN A 143 -16.11 -18.52 -10.54
CA ASN A 143 -16.83 -18.04 -9.35
C ASN A 143 -16.07 -18.30 -8.03
N ASN A 144 -14.92 -18.98 -8.08
CA ASN A 144 -14.11 -19.28 -6.91
C ASN A 144 -12.78 -18.53 -6.99
N TYR A 145 -12.14 -18.34 -5.84
CA TYR A 145 -10.73 -17.94 -5.78
C TYR A 145 -9.86 -19.20 -5.71
N GLU A 146 -8.80 -19.23 -6.50
CA GLU A 146 -7.75 -20.24 -6.44
C GLU A 146 -6.48 -19.62 -5.84
N VAL A 147 -5.75 -20.41 -5.06
CA VAL A 147 -4.53 -19.99 -4.38
C VAL A 147 -3.33 -20.66 -5.05
N ILE A 148 -2.33 -19.87 -5.45
CA ILE A 148 -1.09 -20.35 -6.07
C ILE A 148 0.10 -19.84 -5.26
N ASN A 149 0.99 -20.73 -4.82
CA ASN A 149 2.31 -20.33 -4.36
C ASN A 149 3.17 -19.96 -5.57
N VAL A 150 3.54 -18.69 -5.68
CA VAL A 150 4.28 -18.14 -6.81
C VAL A 150 5.73 -18.63 -6.84
N GLU A 151 6.32 -18.92 -5.68
CA GLU A 151 7.75 -19.28 -5.60
C GLU A 151 8.02 -20.67 -6.19
N THR A 152 7.24 -21.69 -5.82
CA THR A 152 7.40 -23.05 -6.36
C THR A 152 7.19 -23.08 -7.87
N ASN A 153 6.15 -22.40 -8.36
CA ASN A 153 5.87 -22.28 -9.80
C ASN A 153 6.97 -21.52 -10.56
N ALA A 154 7.66 -20.57 -9.93
CA ALA A 154 8.78 -19.86 -10.53
C ALA A 154 10.04 -20.75 -10.60
N PHE A 155 10.39 -21.47 -9.54
CA PHE A 155 11.53 -22.39 -9.54
C PHE A 155 11.35 -23.58 -10.49
N GLU A 156 10.14 -24.15 -10.58
CA GLU A 156 9.81 -25.24 -11.51
C GLU A 156 9.94 -24.84 -12.99
N LYS A 157 9.65 -23.57 -13.32
CA LYS A 157 9.83 -23.04 -14.69
C LYS A 157 11.31 -22.97 -15.13
N GLU A 158 12.24 -22.69 -14.23
CA GLU A 158 13.65 -22.46 -14.60
C GLU A 158 14.51 -23.74 -14.66
N ASN A 159 14.38 -24.69 -13.73
CA ASN A 159 15.38 -25.75 -13.55
C ASN A 159 14.79 -27.17 -13.30
N PRO A 160 14.26 -27.84 -14.33
CA PRO A 160 13.82 -29.24 -14.20
C PRO A 160 14.97 -30.27 -14.04
N LYS A 161 16.26 -29.87 -14.15
CA LYS A 161 17.42 -30.79 -14.18
C LYS A 161 18.73 -30.26 -13.57
N LYS A 162 18.70 -29.39 -12.54
CA LYS A 162 19.92 -28.91 -11.85
C LYS A 162 19.73 -28.80 -10.33
N SER A 163 19.96 -29.90 -9.61
CA SER A 163 19.99 -29.95 -8.14
C SER A 163 21.34 -30.39 -7.56
N GLU A 164 22.31 -30.73 -8.39
CA GLU A 164 23.61 -31.28 -7.99
C GLU A 164 24.76 -30.60 -8.74
N LEU A 165 25.96 -30.59 -8.13
CA LEU A 165 27.23 -30.04 -8.66
C LEU A 165 27.37 -28.50 -8.78
N GLU A 166 27.42 -27.79 -7.65
CA GLU A 166 28.28 -26.58 -7.56
C GLU A 166 28.77 -26.29 -6.12
N ALA A 167 29.80 -27.03 -5.67
CA ALA A 167 30.24 -27.08 -4.26
C ALA A 167 31.74 -26.73 -4.04
N THR A 168 32.28 -25.73 -4.74
CA THR A 168 33.72 -25.38 -4.68
C THR A 168 34.01 -23.87 -4.63
N ALA A 169 33.57 -23.19 -3.56
CA ALA A 169 34.18 -21.96 -3.00
C ALA A 169 33.38 -21.48 -1.77
N PRO A 170 34.00 -20.81 -0.78
CA PRO A 170 33.27 -20.06 0.25
C PRO A 170 32.69 -18.76 -0.34
N LYS A 171 31.68 -18.89 -1.21
CA LYS A 171 30.87 -17.76 -1.68
C LYS A 171 30.06 -17.25 -0.48
N MET A 172 30.04 -15.93 -0.27
CA MET A 172 29.16 -15.29 0.72
C MET A 172 27.70 -15.75 0.51
N PRO A 173 26.88 -15.88 1.57
CA PRO A 173 25.47 -16.21 1.42
C PRO A 173 24.79 -15.13 0.55
N LYS A 174 24.29 -15.53 -0.63
CA LYS A 174 23.48 -14.65 -1.48
C LYS A 174 22.09 -14.53 -0.88
N ILE A 175 21.93 -13.61 0.08
CA ILE A 175 20.69 -13.48 0.87
C ILE A 175 19.52 -13.17 -0.05
N PHE A 176 19.63 -12.15 -0.90
CA PHE A 176 18.66 -11.89 -1.97
C PHE A 176 19.32 -12.17 -3.31
N SER A 177 19.16 -13.40 -3.81
CA SER A 177 19.90 -13.90 -5.00
C SER A 177 19.14 -13.76 -6.33
N SER A 178 17.83 -13.57 -6.26
CA SER A 178 16.90 -13.66 -7.39
C SER A 178 15.69 -12.77 -7.17
N VAL A 179 15.31 -11.97 -8.17
CA VAL A 179 14.06 -11.20 -8.16
C VAL A 179 12.99 -11.97 -8.94
N ILE A 180 11.80 -12.07 -8.36
CA ILE A 180 10.57 -12.54 -9.01
C ILE A 180 9.75 -11.31 -9.39
N SER A 181 9.44 -11.18 -10.69
CA SER A 181 8.62 -10.10 -11.26
C SER A 181 7.28 -10.62 -11.77
N GLY A 182 6.22 -9.79 -11.69
CA GLY A 182 4.93 -10.02 -12.35
C GLY A 182 3.91 -8.88 -12.17
N GLU A 183 2.79 -8.95 -12.89
CA GLU A 183 1.65 -8.04 -12.72
C GLU A 183 0.56 -8.72 -11.87
N ILE A 184 0.11 -8.06 -10.80
CA ILE A 184 -1.04 -8.44 -9.99
C ILE A 184 -2.32 -8.32 -10.84
N PRO A 185 -3.03 -9.43 -11.15
CA PRO A 185 -4.21 -9.37 -12.00
C PRO A 185 -5.34 -8.54 -11.36
N LYS A 186 -6.20 -7.93 -12.20
CA LYS A 186 -7.40 -7.22 -11.73
C LYS A 186 -8.25 -8.15 -10.84
N ASN A 187 -8.71 -7.63 -9.71
CA ASN A 187 -9.47 -8.34 -8.66
C ASN A 187 -8.74 -9.53 -7.98
N ALA A 188 -7.43 -9.71 -8.23
CA ALA A 188 -6.59 -10.62 -7.47
C ALA A 188 -6.00 -9.94 -6.23
N PHE A 189 -5.55 -10.78 -5.30
CA PHE A 189 -4.86 -10.40 -4.08
C PHE A 189 -3.52 -11.12 -4.02
N PHE A 190 -2.49 -10.42 -3.56
CA PHE A 190 -1.19 -11.00 -3.25
C PHE A 190 -1.02 -11.05 -1.74
N LEU A 191 -0.57 -12.18 -1.21
CA LEU A 191 -0.35 -12.41 0.22
C LEU A 191 1.04 -12.96 0.45
N PHE A 192 1.89 -12.20 1.14
CA PHE A 192 3.12 -12.73 1.70
C PHE A 192 2.89 -13.18 3.13
N SER A 193 3.44 -14.32 3.55
CA SER A 193 3.27 -14.83 4.92
C SER A 193 4.44 -15.67 5.44
N SER A 194 4.42 -16.01 6.73
CA SER A 194 5.27 -17.07 7.30
C SER A 194 5.03 -18.44 6.63
N GLU A 195 5.99 -19.38 6.81
CA GLU A 195 5.89 -20.76 6.27
C GLU A 195 4.60 -21.45 6.71
N SER A 196 4.23 -21.31 7.99
CA SER A 196 3.15 -22.07 8.65
C SER A 196 1.73 -21.56 8.39
N LEU A 197 1.52 -20.39 7.76
CA LEU A 197 0.15 -19.87 7.58
C LEU A 197 -0.83 -20.88 6.92
N PRO A 198 -0.45 -21.61 5.85
CA PRO A 198 -1.33 -22.59 5.21
C PRO A 198 -1.58 -23.86 6.04
N GLU A 199 -0.80 -24.11 7.09
CA GLU A 199 -0.97 -25.25 8.01
C GLU A 199 -2.14 -25.01 8.99
N TYR A 200 -2.44 -23.75 9.27
CA TYR A 200 -3.43 -23.33 10.28
C TYR A 200 -4.69 -22.66 9.71
N ILE A 201 -4.66 -22.17 8.46
CA ILE A 201 -5.84 -21.62 7.77
C ILE A 201 -6.02 -22.34 6.42
N SER A 202 -7.21 -22.92 6.21
CA SER A 202 -7.55 -23.58 4.94
C SER A 202 -7.64 -22.57 3.80
N GLU A 203 -7.28 -22.97 2.57
CA GLU A 203 -7.37 -22.11 1.37
C GLU A 203 -8.77 -21.52 1.16
N LYS A 204 -9.83 -22.26 1.50
CA LYS A 204 -11.23 -21.82 1.40
C LYS A 204 -11.57 -20.72 2.40
N GLU A 205 -11.01 -20.80 3.61
CA GLU A 205 -11.20 -19.78 4.64
C GLU A 205 -10.33 -18.55 4.34
N LEU A 206 -9.06 -18.75 4.01
CA LEU A 206 -8.12 -17.70 3.62
C LEU A 206 -8.66 -16.88 2.44
N SER A 207 -9.09 -17.55 1.38
CA SER A 207 -9.71 -16.88 0.23
C SER A 207 -11.05 -16.24 0.57
N SER A 208 -11.89 -16.84 1.43
CA SER A 208 -13.13 -16.22 1.89
C SER A 208 -12.89 -14.95 2.71
N ILE A 209 -11.86 -14.89 3.55
CA ILE A 209 -11.50 -13.70 4.34
C ILE A 209 -10.92 -12.62 3.43
N VAL A 210 -9.91 -12.97 2.61
CA VAL A 210 -9.19 -12.01 1.79
C VAL A 210 -10.04 -11.43 0.64
N SER A 211 -10.89 -12.23 0.00
CA SER A 211 -11.71 -11.76 -1.13
C SER A 211 -12.94 -10.94 -0.77
N LYS A 212 -13.54 -11.17 0.42
CA LYS A 212 -14.81 -10.54 0.82
C LYS A 212 -14.64 -9.25 1.61
N LEU A 213 -13.43 -8.95 2.08
CA LEU A 213 -13.16 -7.87 3.03
C LEU A 213 -12.10 -6.91 2.50
N PRO A 214 -12.14 -5.61 2.88
CA PRO A 214 -11.01 -4.70 2.64
C PRO A 214 -9.72 -5.24 3.28
N PRO A 215 -8.53 -5.05 2.69
CA PRO A 215 -7.27 -5.62 3.20
C PRO A 215 -7.00 -5.37 4.69
N LEU A 216 -7.38 -4.20 5.21
CA LEU A 216 -7.27 -3.87 6.65
C LEU A 216 -8.15 -4.77 7.53
N THR A 217 -9.42 -4.95 7.15
CA THR A 217 -10.37 -5.82 7.86
C THR A 217 -9.98 -7.30 7.71
N ALA A 218 -9.51 -7.70 6.53
CA ALA A 218 -8.98 -9.05 6.29
C ALA A 218 -7.75 -9.34 7.17
N ALA A 219 -6.78 -8.43 7.23
CA ALA A 219 -5.59 -8.55 8.09
C ALA A 219 -5.96 -8.65 9.58
N PHE A 220 -6.91 -7.83 10.05
CA PHE A 220 -7.42 -7.90 11.42
C PHE A 220 -8.13 -9.23 11.71
N GLN A 221 -8.95 -9.73 10.77
CA GLN A 221 -9.62 -11.03 10.95
C GLN A 221 -8.64 -12.20 10.95
N LEU A 222 -7.64 -12.22 10.04
CA LEU A 222 -6.59 -13.25 10.05
C LEU A 222 -5.83 -13.22 11.38
N LYS A 223 -5.42 -12.03 11.85
CA LYS A 223 -4.78 -11.85 13.17
C LYS A 223 -5.63 -12.46 14.29
N SER A 224 -6.88 -12.04 14.41
CA SER A 224 -7.78 -12.50 15.47
C SER A 224 -8.17 -13.99 15.34
N LEU A 225 -8.04 -14.61 14.17
CA LEU A 225 -8.21 -16.04 13.98
C LEU A 225 -6.98 -16.80 14.51
N LEU A 226 -5.78 -16.38 14.09
CA LEU A 226 -4.50 -17.03 14.41
C LEU A 226 -4.18 -16.97 15.92
N GLU A 227 -4.43 -15.82 16.56
CA GLU A 227 -4.30 -15.64 18.01
C GLU A 227 -5.16 -16.64 18.83
N LYS A 228 -6.30 -17.08 18.28
CA LYS A 228 -7.18 -18.08 18.91
C LYS A 228 -6.77 -19.51 18.62
N ILE A 229 -6.13 -19.77 17.48
CA ILE A 229 -5.73 -21.11 17.05
C ILE A 229 -4.48 -21.57 17.80
N ASN A 230 -3.40 -20.77 17.84
CA ASN A 230 -2.14 -21.20 18.45
C ASN A 230 -1.24 -20.04 18.91
N SER A 231 -1.18 -19.81 20.22
CA SER A 231 -0.30 -18.81 20.85
C SER A 231 1.19 -19.21 20.94
N HIS A 232 1.57 -20.40 20.47
CA HIS A 232 2.98 -20.83 20.44
C HIS A 232 3.68 -20.49 19.13
N ILE A 233 2.96 -20.19 18.04
CA ILE A 233 3.53 -19.94 16.72
C ILE A 233 3.39 -18.47 16.33
N SER A 234 4.45 -17.93 15.73
CA SER A 234 4.46 -16.57 15.19
C SER A 234 3.87 -16.58 13.77
N PHE A 235 2.95 -15.65 13.50
CA PHE A 235 2.32 -15.51 12.19
C PHE A 235 2.33 -14.06 11.76
N PHE A 236 2.72 -13.82 10.51
CA PHE A 236 2.76 -12.48 9.94
C PHE A 236 2.47 -12.53 8.45
N GLY A 237 2.14 -11.37 7.90
CA GLY A 237 1.98 -11.24 6.47
C GLY A 237 1.62 -9.83 6.00
N VAL A 238 1.59 -9.68 4.67
CA VAL A 238 1.15 -8.49 3.95
C VAL A 238 0.13 -8.90 2.89
N ILE A 239 -1.07 -8.33 2.95
CA ILE A 239 -2.12 -8.44 1.93
C ILE A 239 -2.02 -7.21 1.01
N ILE A 240 -1.93 -7.44 -0.29
CA ILE A 240 -1.91 -6.43 -1.35
C ILE A 240 -3.11 -6.70 -2.26
N LYS A 241 -4.03 -5.74 -2.38
CA LYS A 241 -5.13 -5.76 -3.36
C LYS A 241 -4.86 -4.73 -4.47
N SER A 242 -4.86 -5.16 -5.73
CA SER A 242 -4.93 -4.25 -6.89
C SER A 242 -6.26 -3.48 -6.86
N ALA A 243 -6.21 -2.14 -6.99
CA ALA A 243 -7.41 -1.32 -7.00
C ALA A 243 -8.20 -1.54 -8.30
N SER A 244 -9.48 -1.90 -8.17
CA SER A 244 -10.36 -2.00 -9.34
C SER A 244 -10.77 -0.61 -9.83
N GLU A 245 -11.21 -0.52 -11.08
CA GLU A 245 -11.81 0.71 -11.64
C GLU A 245 -13.08 1.16 -10.89
N LEU A 246 -13.69 0.27 -10.11
CA LEU A 246 -14.79 0.59 -9.19
C LEU A 246 -14.25 1.20 -7.89
N ASP A 247 -13.22 0.60 -7.26
CA ASP A 247 -12.53 1.19 -6.10
C ASP A 247 -12.04 2.63 -6.40
N ILE A 248 -11.66 2.92 -7.65
CA ILE A 248 -11.20 4.24 -8.10
C ILE A 248 -12.37 5.23 -8.29
N LYS A 249 -13.56 4.77 -8.68
CA LYS A 249 -14.76 5.64 -8.79
C LYS A 249 -15.28 6.05 -7.43
N ASP A 250 -15.41 5.09 -6.50
CA ASP A 250 -15.81 5.37 -5.12
C ASP A 250 -14.88 6.43 -4.49
N LEU A 251 -13.57 6.29 -4.69
CA LEU A 251 -12.56 7.28 -4.26
C LEU A 251 -12.66 8.64 -5.01
N GLN A 252 -13.04 8.66 -6.29
CA GLN A 252 -13.24 9.94 -6.99
C GLN A 252 -14.51 10.67 -6.54
N ASP A 253 -15.55 9.94 -6.15
CA ASP A 253 -16.78 10.54 -5.64
C ASP A 253 -16.62 10.98 -4.17
N GLU A 254 -15.76 10.33 -3.37
CA GLU A 254 -15.30 10.84 -2.06
C GLU A 254 -14.40 12.09 -2.17
N ILE A 255 -13.50 12.15 -3.16
CA ILE A 255 -12.58 13.29 -3.35
C ILE A 255 -13.28 14.50 -4.01
N ARG A 256 -14.46 14.32 -4.61
CA ARG A 256 -15.24 15.38 -5.27
C ARG A 256 -16.28 16.02 -4.35
N GLU A 257 -15.82 16.70 -3.30
CA GLU A 257 -16.58 17.83 -2.75
C GLU A 257 -16.25 19.14 -3.48
N PRO A 258 -17.17 19.66 -4.31
CA PRO A 258 -17.31 21.08 -4.54
C PRO A 258 -18.55 21.61 -3.81
N VAL A 259 -18.31 22.45 -2.80
CA VAL A 259 -19.28 23.22 -2.01
C VAL A 259 -20.52 23.65 -2.83
N ASN A 260 -21.65 22.95 -2.66
CA ASN A 260 -22.96 23.34 -3.19
C ASN A 260 -24.09 22.56 -2.52
N ALA A 261 -24.90 23.22 -1.68
CA ALA A 261 -25.96 22.58 -0.86
C ALA A 261 -27.09 21.85 -1.64
N HIS A 262 -27.12 21.96 -2.98
CA HIS A 262 -27.99 21.15 -3.83
C HIS A 262 -27.55 19.67 -3.93
N SER A 263 -26.26 19.35 -3.76
CA SER A 263 -25.77 17.96 -3.80
C SER A 263 -26.30 17.14 -2.61
N SER A 264 -26.37 17.74 -1.42
CA SER A 264 -26.89 17.13 -0.19
C SER A 264 -28.33 16.62 -0.32
N ILE A 265 -29.15 17.28 -1.15
CA ILE A 265 -30.53 16.86 -1.44
C ILE A 265 -30.55 15.62 -2.36
N SER A 266 -29.57 15.50 -3.26
CA SER A 266 -29.45 14.34 -4.16
C SER A 266 -28.86 13.11 -3.46
N SER A 267 -27.89 13.28 -2.56
CA SER A 267 -27.36 12.19 -1.73
C SER A 267 -28.39 11.70 -0.72
N LEU A 268 -29.19 12.60 -0.12
CA LEU A 268 -30.36 12.22 0.69
C LEU A 268 -31.37 11.41 -0.13
N LYS A 269 -31.77 11.85 -1.34
CA LYS A 269 -32.68 11.07 -2.19
C LYS A 269 -32.14 9.70 -2.61
N ASN A 270 -30.85 9.60 -2.90
CA ASN A 270 -30.23 8.30 -3.20
C ASN A 270 -30.17 7.40 -1.95
N THR A 271 -29.99 7.98 -0.76
CA THR A 271 -30.01 7.25 0.51
C THR A 271 -31.42 6.80 0.86
N GLU A 272 -32.42 7.67 0.70
CA GLU A 272 -33.85 7.39 0.84
C GLU A 272 -34.27 6.23 -0.09
N LYS A 273 -33.98 6.32 -1.39
CA LYS A 273 -34.28 5.26 -2.37
C LYS A 273 -33.56 3.93 -2.05
N LYS A 274 -32.28 3.99 -1.65
CA LYS A 274 -31.51 2.78 -1.28
C LYS A 274 -32.02 2.15 0.02
N THR A 275 -32.56 2.97 0.93
CA THR A 275 -33.24 2.52 2.15
C THR A 275 -34.63 1.96 1.83
N GLU A 276 -35.40 2.57 0.92
CA GLU A 276 -36.65 1.99 0.40
C GLU A 276 -36.40 0.62 -0.25
N GLU A 277 -35.37 0.48 -1.09
CA GLU A 277 -35.02 -0.80 -1.73
C GLU A 277 -34.59 -1.86 -0.70
N MET A 278 -33.79 -1.49 0.31
CA MET A 278 -33.39 -2.40 1.39
C MET A 278 -34.56 -2.79 2.31
N LEU A 279 -35.48 -1.88 2.62
CA LEU A 279 -36.66 -2.16 3.45
C LEU A 279 -37.73 -2.94 2.67
N ALA A 280 -37.99 -2.60 1.41
CA ALA A 280 -38.93 -3.32 0.54
C ALA A 280 -38.50 -4.78 0.27
N THR A 281 -37.20 -5.06 0.33
CA THR A 281 -36.66 -6.43 0.25
C THR A 281 -37.07 -7.30 1.46
N ARG A 282 -37.48 -6.70 2.58
CA ARG A 282 -38.23 -7.39 3.66
C ARG A 282 -39.73 -7.14 3.47
N GLY A 283 -40.28 -7.79 2.45
CA GLY A 283 -41.58 -7.45 1.88
C GLY A 283 -42.76 -7.39 2.84
N LEU A 284 -43.22 -6.16 3.13
CA LEU A 284 -44.57 -5.86 3.61
C LEU A 284 -44.97 -4.43 3.19
N VAL A 285 -46.20 -4.28 2.67
CA VAL A 285 -46.88 -3.01 2.32
C VAL A 285 -46.23 -2.14 1.21
N ASN A 286 -46.80 -2.19 0.01
CA ASN A 286 -46.45 -1.30 -1.10
C ASN A 286 -47.11 0.10 -0.93
N PHE A 287 -46.38 1.04 -0.33
CA PHE A 287 -46.85 2.39 0.03
C PHE A 287 -47.51 3.19 -1.11
N THR A 288 -47.04 3.01 -2.35
CA THR A 288 -47.60 3.69 -3.54
C THR A 288 -49.08 3.39 -3.77
N ARG A 289 -49.58 2.23 -3.29
CA ARG A 289 -51.00 1.87 -3.36
C ARG A 289 -51.80 2.33 -2.14
N VAL A 290 -51.15 2.55 -0.99
CA VAL A 290 -51.81 3.02 0.25
C VAL A 290 -52.24 4.49 0.11
N SER A 291 -51.38 5.34 -0.45
CA SER A 291 -51.67 6.77 -0.66
C SER A 291 -52.88 7.02 -1.58
N SER A 292 -53.11 6.13 -2.57
CA SER A 292 -54.27 6.21 -3.46
C SER A 292 -55.59 5.98 -2.72
N LYS A 293 -55.69 4.93 -1.88
CA LYS A 293 -56.87 4.66 -1.05
C LYS A 293 -57.06 5.69 0.06
N PHE A 294 -55.98 6.23 0.63
CA PHE A 294 -56.07 7.30 1.63
C PHE A 294 -56.68 8.59 1.04
N ARG A 295 -56.46 8.88 -0.26
CA ARG A 295 -57.14 9.97 -0.99
C ARG A 295 -58.62 9.72 -1.28
N GLU A 296 -59.11 8.48 -1.19
CA GLU A 296 -60.56 8.20 -1.25
C GLU A 296 -61.21 8.37 0.13
N LEU A 297 -60.56 7.85 1.18
CA LEU A 297 -60.99 8.05 2.58
C LEU A 297 -61.07 9.54 2.96
N LEU A 298 -60.09 10.36 2.57
CA LEU A 298 -60.12 11.81 2.81
C LEU A 298 -61.18 12.59 2.02
N LYS A 299 -61.81 12.01 0.98
CA LYS A 299 -62.98 12.61 0.32
C LYS A 299 -64.25 12.49 1.17
N GLY A 300 -64.31 11.51 2.08
CA GLY A 300 -65.43 11.38 3.03
C GLY A 300 -65.45 12.44 4.13
N PHE A 301 -64.34 13.14 4.37
CA PHE A 301 -64.17 14.05 5.52
C PHE A 301 -64.28 15.55 5.20
N ARG A 302 -64.80 15.93 4.02
CA ARG A 302 -65.09 17.32 3.64
C ARG A 302 -66.51 17.48 3.11
N GLY A 303 -67.47 17.42 4.04
CA GLY A 303 -68.91 17.50 3.78
C GLY A 303 -69.62 18.61 4.54
N VAL A 304 -69.13 19.86 4.48
CA VAL A 304 -69.89 21.05 4.91
C VAL A 304 -69.82 22.12 3.82
N ASN A 305 -70.99 22.48 3.31
CA ASN A 305 -71.35 23.65 2.50
C ASN A 305 -70.38 24.10 1.39
N LYS A 306 -70.73 23.74 0.15
CA LYS A 306 -71.12 24.77 -0.83
C LYS A 306 -72.07 24.18 -1.88
N GLU A 307 -73.19 24.88 -2.10
CA GLU A 307 -74.13 24.56 -3.17
C GLU A 307 -73.61 25.03 -4.54
N ASN A 308 -74.28 24.58 -5.62
CA ASN A 308 -74.34 25.20 -6.94
C ASN A 308 -72.98 25.55 -7.61
N LEU A 309 -72.52 24.75 -8.58
CA LEU A 309 -73.02 24.91 -9.94
C LEU A 309 -72.79 23.68 -10.84
N LYS A 310 -73.64 23.54 -11.87
CA LYS A 310 -73.53 22.56 -12.97
C LYS A 310 -72.87 23.20 -14.20
N VAL A 311 -72.34 22.38 -15.12
CA VAL A 311 -72.61 22.36 -16.58
C VAL A 311 -71.41 21.83 -17.41
N ILE A 312 -71.55 20.58 -17.86
CA ILE A 312 -71.30 20.03 -19.22
C ILE A 312 -70.34 20.78 -20.16
N ASN A 313 -69.25 20.09 -20.58
CA ASN A 313 -68.89 19.78 -21.99
C ASN A 313 -67.79 18.67 -21.96
N ARG A 314 -67.85 17.52 -22.65
CA ARG A 314 -68.02 17.19 -24.09
C ARG A 314 -66.84 17.57 -24.99
N LEU A 315 -66.10 16.54 -25.44
CA LEU A 315 -65.49 16.22 -26.76
C LEU A 315 -64.47 15.07 -26.50
N HIS A 316 -64.47 13.93 -27.21
CA HIS A 316 -63.91 13.66 -28.56
C HIS A 316 -62.38 13.91 -28.66
N LEU A 317 -61.55 13.10 -29.33
CA LEU A 317 -61.81 11.93 -30.20
C LEU A 317 -60.51 11.11 -30.44
N ASN A 318 -60.61 9.78 -30.62
CA ASN A 318 -59.64 8.91 -31.33
C ASN A 318 -58.20 8.79 -30.73
N LYS A 319 -57.33 7.83 -31.14
CA LYS A 319 -57.34 6.94 -32.32
C LYS A 319 -56.67 5.58 -32.03
N LYS A 320 -57.12 4.55 -32.76
CA LYS A 320 -56.50 3.26 -33.17
C LYS A 320 -55.11 2.85 -32.62
N ASN A 321 -54.92 1.61 -32.14
CA ASN A 321 -54.64 0.34 -32.90
C ASN A 321 -53.24 0.35 -33.57
N GLU A 322 -52.67 -0.74 -34.09
CA GLU A 322 -52.95 -2.19 -34.13
C GLU A 322 -51.74 -2.89 -33.39
N GLU A 323 -51.60 -4.19 -33.08
CA GLU A 323 -52.23 -5.47 -33.48
C GLU A 323 -51.94 -6.57 -32.40
N GLU A 324 -52.34 -7.84 -32.62
CA GLU A 324 -51.96 -9.07 -31.85
C GLU A 324 -51.50 -10.16 -32.84
N LEU A 325 -50.90 -11.30 -32.39
CA LEU A 325 -51.12 -12.61 -33.03
C LEU A 325 -50.63 -13.84 -32.20
N GLU A 326 -51.60 -14.42 -31.48
CA GLU A 326 -51.91 -15.84 -31.22
C GLU A 326 -50.88 -16.95 -30.87
N ILE A 327 -51.44 -17.99 -30.23
CA ILE A 327 -50.82 -19.22 -29.73
C ILE A 327 -51.52 -20.43 -30.36
N LYS A 328 -50.77 -21.48 -30.72
CA LYS A 328 -51.24 -22.90 -30.71
C LYS A 328 -50.11 -23.76 -30.13
N THR A 329 -50.26 -24.64 -29.12
CA THR A 329 -51.11 -25.84 -28.98
C THR A 329 -50.97 -26.82 -30.16
N GLU A 330 -50.92 -28.16 -29.97
CA GLU A 330 -51.30 -29.00 -28.82
C GLU A 330 -50.63 -30.41 -28.93
N VAL A 331 -50.72 -31.25 -27.86
CA VAL A 331 -50.57 -32.74 -27.85
C VAL A 331 -49.24 -33.37 -28.39
N GLY A 332 -48.58 -34.35 -27.76
CA GLY A 332 -48.83 -35.08 -26.53
C GLY A 332 -49.13 -36.58 -26.74
N LEU A 333 -48.12 -37.46 -26.85
CA LEU A 333 -48.35 -38.91 -26.77
C LEU A 333 -47.08 -39.70 -26.38
N GLU A 334 -47.25 -40.65 -25.45
CA GLU A 334 -46.21 -41.59 -25.03
C GLU A 334 -46.02 -42.72 -26.05
N LYS A 335 -44.81 -43.27 -26.16
CA LYS A 335 -44.62 -44.63 -26.70
C LYS A 335 -43.58 -45.44 -25.93
N LYS A 336 -44.10 -46.34 -25.13
CA LYS A 336 -43.41 -47.47 -24.49
C LYS A 336 -42.91 -48.43 -25.58
N VAL A 337 -41.63 -48.81 -25.53
CA VAL A 337 -41.02 -49.81 -26.42
C VAL A 337 -40.25 -50.82 -25.56
N GLU A 338 -40.28 -52.09 -25.95
CA GLU A 338 -39.75 -53.21 -25.17
C GLU A 338 -38.22 -53.29 -25.17
N ILE A 339 -37.70 -53.91 -24.11
CA ILE A 339 -36.28 -54.23 -23.94
C ILE A 339 -36.07 -55.66 -24.46
N GLU A 340 -35.55 -55.79 -25.69
CA GLU A 340 -35.01 -57.07 -26.16
C GLU A 340 -33.51 -57.13 -25.81
N ILE A 341 -33.14 -57.99 -24.86
CA ILE A 341 -31.74 -58.22 -24.50
C ILE A 341 -31.13 -59.16 -25.53
N LYS A 342 -30.11 -58.69 -26.26
CA LYS A 342 -29.21 -59.53 -27.04
C LYS A 342 -27.77 -59.22 -26.63
N GLU A 343 -27.07 -60.26 -26.16
CA GLU A 343 -25.64 -60.20 -25.90
C GLU A 343 -24.89 -59.94 -27.21
N ILE A 344 -23.94 -58.99 -27.19
CA ILE A 344 -23.00 -58.76 -28.27
C ILE A 344 -21.60 -58.68 -27.64
N GLU A 345 -20.70 -59.53 -28.11
CA GLU A 345 -19.36 -59.68 -27.54
C GLU A 345 -18.49 -58.41 -27.63
N VAL A 346 -17.56 -58.31 -26.68
CA VAL A 346 -16.64 -57.19 -26.54
C VAL A 346 -15.70 -57.07 -27.74
N LYS A 347 -15.82 -55.97 -28.49
CA LYS A 347 -14.71 -55.44 -29.29
C LYS A 347 -14.20 -54.13 -28.71
N LYS A 348 -12.96 -54.19 -28.22
CA LYS A 348 -12.23 -53.11 -27.54
C LYS A 348 -11.92 -51.97 -28.52
N LEU A 349 -12.77 -50.95 -28.53
CA LEU A 349 -12.52 -49.65 -29.18
C LEU A 349 -12.32 -48.60 -28.09
N GLU A 350 -11.09 -48.10 -27.97
CA GLU A 350 -10.76 -47.03 -27.02
C GLU A 350 -11.31 -45.70 -27.57
N PRO A 351 -12.25 -45.03 -26.88
CA PRO A 351 -12.77 -43.75 -27.35
C PRO A 351 -11.66 -42.71 -27.15
N LYS A 352 -11.01 -42.32 -28.25
CA LYS A 352 -10.04 -41.22 -28.27
C LYS A 352 -10.78 -39.88 -28.12
N VAL A 353 -11.30 -39.63 -26.92
CA VAL A 353 -11.98 -38.36 -26.58
C VAL A 353 -10.93 -37.27 -26.55
N GLU A 354 -10.79 -36.59 -27.68
CA GLU A 354 -9.95 -35.39 -27.82
C GLU A 354 -10.64 -34.22 -27.11
N ILE A 355 -10.58 -34.26 -25.77
CA ILE A 355 -11.00 -33.14 -24.93
C ILE A 355 -10.03 -32.00 -25.24
N GLU A 356 -10.49 -31.00 -26.00
CA GLU A 356 -9.88 -29.67 -26.02
C GLU A 356 -9.92 -29.08 -24.61
N ARG A 357 -8.97 -29.49 -23.76
CA ARG A 357 -8.61 -28.76 -22.56
C ARG A 357 -7.97 -27.45 -23.03
N LYS A 358 -8.81 -26.45 -23.30
CA LYS A 358 -8.40 -25.05 -23.34
C LYS A 358 -7.70 -24.77 -22.02
N SER A 359 -6.37 -24.81 -22.04
CA SER A 359 -5.55 -24.58 -20.86
C SER A 359 -5.72 -23.12 -20.51
N ASN A 360 -6.54 -22.83 -19.49
CA ASN A 360 -6.58 -21.51 -18.88
C ASN A 360 -5.14 -21.16 -18.51
N LYS A 361 -4.57 -20.15 -19.17
CA LYS A 361 -3.20 -19.73 -18.89
C LYS A 361 -3.16 -19.23 -17.46
N ILE A 362 -2.39 -19.93 -16.62
CA ILE A 362 -1.97 -19.42 -15.32
C ILE A 362 -1.36 -18.03 -15.56
N PRO A 363 -1.72 -16.99 -14.78
CA PRO A 363 -1.15 -15.65 -14.96
C PRO A 363 0.38 -15.71 -14.91
N ASP A 364 1.05 -15.01 -15.83
CA ASP A 364 2.48 -15.26 -16.11
C ASP A 364 3.43 -14.58 -15.12
N PHE A 365 3.36 -15.06 -13.88
CA PHE A 365 4.40 -14.86 -12.88
C PHE A 365 5.54 -15.85 -13.10
N GLY A 366 6.76 -15.45 -12.73
CA GLY A 366 7.94 -16.30 -12.80
C GLY A 366 8.93 -15.96 -13.92
N ILE A 367 8.99 -14.68 -14.34
CA ILE A 367 10.28 -14.15 -14.78
C ILE A 367 11.13 -14.03 -13.51
N ILE A 368 11.89 -15.08 -13.22
CA ILE A 368 13.02 -15.00 -12.31
C ILE A 368 14.14 -14.27 -13.06
N ARG A 369 14.81 -13.36 -12.35
CA ARG A 369 16.16 -12.93 -12.72
C ARG A 369 17.11 -13.24 -11.59
N THR A 370 18.06 -14.13 -11.85
CA THR A 370 19.22 -14.27 -10.96
C THR A 370 20.02 -12.97 -11.00
N LEU A 371 20.32 -12.39 -9.84
CA LEU A 371 21.18 -11.22 -9.75
C LEU A 371 22.58 -11.58 -10.27
N GLY A 372 22.87 -11.12 -11.49
CA GLY A 372 24.14 -11.33 -12.16
C GLY A 372 25.28 -10.83 -11.27
N ALA A 373 26.29 -11.67 -11.09
CA ALA A 373 27.41 -11.32 -10.22
C ALA A 373 28.13 -10.08 -10.78
N VAL A 374 27.95 -8.94 -10.11
CA VAL A 374 28.62 -7.69 -10.44
C VAL A 374 30.12 -7.96 -10.34
N LYS A 375 30.79 -8.06 -11.49
CA LYS A 375 32.25 -8.23 -11.54
C LYS A 375 32.89 -6.98 -10.96
N GLN A 376 33.40 -7.10 -9.74
CA GLN A 376 34.40 -6.18 -9.24
C GLN A 376 35.69 -6.44 -10.02
N ASP A 377 35.87 -5.77 -11.15
CA ASP A 377 37.13 -5.79 -11.92
C ASP A 377 38.19 -4.98 -11.15
N SER A 378 38.65 -5.56 -10.05
CA SER A 378 39.52 -4.97 -9.02
C SER A 378 40.99 -4.84 -9.45
N ASN A 379 41.22 -4.54 -10.73
CA ASN A 379 42.53 -4.53 -11.40
C ASN A 379 42.90 -3.13 -11.97
N VAL A 380 42.45 -2.06 -11.31
CA VAL A 380 42.87 -0.69 -11.61
C VAL A 380 43.61 -0.08 -10.40
N LEU A 381 44.86 0.32 -10.64
CA LEU A 381 45.70 1.18 -9.78
C LEU A 381 45.92 0.74 -8.31
N LYS A 382 46.72 -0.33 -8.12
CA LYS A 382 47.52 -0.51 -6.89
C LYS A 382 48.78 0.39 -6.89
N GLU A 383 48.62 1.71 -6.98
CA GLU A 383 49.72 2.64 -6.70
C GLU A 383 49.90 2.85 -5.18
N LYS A 384 51.16 2.89 -4.74
CA LYS A 384 51.52 2.86 -3.31
C LYS A 384 51.43 4.23 -2.63
N PHE A 385 50.22 4.72 -2.36
CA PHE A 385 50.04 5.84 -1.45
C PHE A 385 50.06 5.38 0.01
N SER A 386 51.27 5.25 0.57
CA SER A 386 51.50 4.98 1.99
C SER A 386 51.16 6.21 2.84
N PHE A 387 49.88 6.42 3.14
CA PHE A 387 49.44 7.48 4.05
C PHE A 387 49.92 7.20 5.48
N LYS A 388 51.00 7.86 5.87
CA LYS A 388 51.53 7.87 7.24
C LYS A 388 50.50 8.56 8.14
N LYS A 389 49.98 7.87 9.17
CA LYS A 389 49.10 8.49 10.16
C LYS A 389 49.85 9.64 10.84
N SER A 390 49.36 10.87 10.65
CA SER A 390 49.74 12.07 11.40
C SER A 390 48.56 12.48 12.29
N ASP A 391 48.86 13.07 13.44
CA ASP A 391 47.91 13.17 14.55
C ASP A 391 46.67 14.05 14.29
N ALA A 392 45.59 13.72 14.99
CA ALA A 392 44.27 14.33 14.88
C ALA A 392 44.16 15.76 15.50
N GLY A 393 45.19 16.59 15.32
CA GLY A 393 45.29 17.92 15.93
C GLY A 393 44.96 19.11 15.01
N LEU A 394 44.72 18.89 13.71
CA LEU A 394 44.80 19.95 12.69
C LEU A 394 43.47 20.66 12.34
N PHE A 395 42.31 20.06 12.65
CA PHE A 395 40.99 20.63 12.28
C PHE A 395 40.31 21.45 13.40
N SER A 396 40.73 21.33 14.66
CA SER A 396 40.09 21.98 15.81
C SER A 396 40.33 23.49 15.94
N LYS A 397 41.09 24.11 15.02
CA LYS A 397 41.42 25.56 15.03
C LYS A 397 40.76 26.40 13.94
N PHE A 398 39.98 25.81 13.03
CA PHE A 398 39.23 26.58 12.04
C PHE A 398 37.95 27.21 12.65
N LYS A 399 38.12 28.30 13.40
CA LYS A 399 37.01 29.16 13.81
C LYS A 399 36.41 29.84 12.57
N PHE A 400 35.23 29.38 12.17
CA PHE A 400 34.53 29.81 10.95
C PHE A 400 33.82 31.17 11.13
N GLY A 401 34.57 32.22 11.51
CA GLY A 401 34.04 33.56 11.77
C GLY A 401 34.95 34.68 11.26
N GLY A 402 34.42 35.53 10.38
CA GLY A 402 35.04 36.78 9.93
C GLY A 402 35.78 36.71 8.58
N SER A 403 36.71 35.78 8.40
CA SER A 403 37.76 35.91 7.36
C SER A 403 37.50 35.20 6.04
N ILE A 404 36.39 35.52 5.34
CA ILE A 404 36.13 35.05 3.96
C ILE A 404 36.92 35.86 2.91
N LEU A 405 37.33 37.07 3.26
CA LEU A 405 38.11 37.97 2.40
C LEU A 405 39.59 37.55 2.34
N ASN A 406 39.92 36.67 1.39
CA ASN A 406 41.10 36.76 0.49
C ASN A 406 41.20 35.62 -0.56
N ILE A 407 40.09 34.97 -0.92
CA ILE A 407 40.04 33.99 -2.03
C ILE A 407 40.57 34.59 -3.36
N PHE A 408 40.48 35.92 -3.53
CA PHE A 408 41.04 36.65 -4.66
C PHE A 408 42.57 36.58 -4.80
N ASP A 409 43.34 36.33 -3.74
CA ASP A 409 44.81 36.23 -3.88
C ASP A 409 45.26 35.01 -4.70
N ILE A 410 44.43 33.97 -4.80
CA ILE A 410 44.68 32.80 -5.65
C ILE A 410 44.75 33.21 -7.13
N PHE A 411 44.06 34.29 -7.55
CA PHE A 411 44.12 34.82 -8.92
C PHE A 411 45.45 35.51 -9.27
N LYS A 412 46.35 35.77 -8.30
CA LYS A 412 47.69 36.33 -8.57
C LYS A 412 48.66 35.32 -9.20
N LEU A 413 48.31 34.03 -9.27
CA LEU A 413 49.10 32.97 -9.93
C LEU A 413 49.24 33.10 -11.48
N LYS A 414 48.80 34.21 -12.09
CA LYS A 414 48.83 34.47 -13.54
C LYS A 414 50.20 34.30 -14.23
N ASN A 415 51.31 34.39 -13.50
CA ASN A 415 52.67 34.39 -14.07
C ASN A 415 53.38 33.03 -14.05
N ALA A 416 52.76 31.97 -13.53
CA ALA A 416 53.35 30.63 -13.58
C ALA A 416 53.29 30.05 -15.00
N LYS A 417 54.43 29.57 -15.53
CA LYS A 417 54.54 28.87 -16.83
C LYS A 417 53.94 27.45 -16.77
N LEU A 418 52.64 27.36 -16.53
CA LEU A 418 51.89 26.10 -16.46
C LEU A 418 51.32 25.72 -17.83
N SER A 419 51.33 24.42 -18.13
CA SER A 419 50.63 23.85 -19.29
C SER A 419 49.13 24.20 -19.27
N THR A 420 48.54 24.41 -20.45
CA THR A 420 47.14 24.79 -20.61
C THR A 420 46.18 23.80 -19.94
N LYS A 421 46.49 22.49 -19.99
CA LYS A 421 45.72 21.44 -19.31
C LYS A 421 45.68 21.66 -17.79
N ASN A 422 46.83 21.92 -17.17
CA ASN A 422 46.93 22.13 -15.72
C ASN A 422 46.22 23.42 -15.30
N ARG A 423 46.28 24.47 -16.13
CA ARG A 423 45.58 25.74 -15.89
C ARG A 423 44.06 25.57 -15.85
N ILE A 424 43.48 24.73 -16.71
CA ILE A 424 42.05 24.40 -16.67
C ILE A 424 41.70 23.67 -15.36
N LEU A 425 42.49 22.66 -14.99
CA LEU A 425 42.26 21.85 -13.78
C LEU A 425 42.24 22.72 -12.51
N ILE A 426 43.25 23.59 -12.36
CA ILE A 426 43.37 24.54 -11.23
C ILE A 426 42.19 25.52 -11.13
N ILE A 427 41.57 25.89 -12.27
CA ILE A 427 40.39 26.78 -12.28
C ILE A 427 39.09 26.01 -12.01
N SER A 428 38.99 24.76 -12.48
CA SER A 428 37.78 23.93 -12.29
C SER A 428 37.58 23.45 -10.85
N LEU A 429 38.66 23.12 -10.13
CA LEU A 429 38.59 22.58 -8.77
C LEU A 429 37.89 23.51 -7.75
N PRO A 430 38.23 24.82 -7.63
CA PRO A 430 37.51 25.71 -6.72
C PRO A 430 36.06 25.99 -7.16
N LEU A 431 35.76 25.94 -8.47
CA LEU A 431 34.38 26.07 -8.96
C LEU A 431 33.50 24.91 -8.49
N ILE A 432 34.01 23.67 -8.58
CA ILE A 432 33.34 22.47 -8.06
C ILE A 432 33.16 22.57 -6.53
N ALA A 433 34.18 23.03 -5.80
CA ALA A 433 34.07 23.23 -4.35
C ALA A 433 32.99 24.25 -3.96
N ILE A 434 32.85 25.36 -4.71
CA ILE A 434 31.78 26.34 -4.49
C ILE A 434 30.40 25.72 -4.74
N VAL A 435 30.23 24.95 -5.82
CA VAL A 435 28.96 24.25 -6.12
C VAL A 435 28.60 23.25 -5.00
N LEU A 436 29.58 22.50 -4.48
CA LEU A 436 29.36 21.58 -3.37
C LEU A 436 28.95 22.29 -2.08
N ILE A 437 29.60 23.41 -1.73
CA ILE A 437 29.25 24.22 -0.54
C ILE A 437 27.82 24.79 -0.66
N LEU A 438 27.44 25.28 -1.84
CA LEU A 438 26.08 25.75 -2.11
C LEU A 438 25.04 24.61 -2.02
N SER A 439 25.36 23.43 -2.55
CA SER A 439 24.50 22.25 -2.48
C SER A 439 24.28 21.78 -1.04
N ILE A 440 25.35 21.66 -0.25
CA ILE A 440 25.30 21.26 1.17
C ILE A 440 24.44 22.24 1.99
N ASN A 441 24.60 23.55 1.76
CA ASN A 441 23.77 24.55 2.43
C ASN A 441 22.29 24.47 2.00
N SER A 442 22.00 24.20 0.72
CA SER A 442 20.63 24.00 0.24
C SER A 442 19.98 22.76 0.84
N ILE A 443 20.70 21.64 0.94
CA ILE A 443 20.22 20.42 1.61
C ILE A 443 19.95 20.70 3.09
N LYS A 444 20.87 21.36 3.80
CA LYS A 444 20.67 21.73 5.21
C LYS A 444 19.43 22.61 5.41
N GLN A 445 19.18 23.57 4.53
CA GLN A 445 17.98 24.39 4.59
C GLN A 445 16.70 23.57 4.38
N LYS A 446 16.67 22.64 3.41
CA LYS A 446 15.53 21.74 3.19
C LYS A 446 15.24 20.87 4.40
N ASN A 447 16.27 20.26 4.99
CA ASN A 447 16.11 19.39 6.16
C ASN A 447 15.56 20.17 7.38
N ASN A 448 15.98 21.42 7.57
CA ASN A 448 15.41 22.29 8.60
C ASN A 448 13.90 22.57 8.37
N HIS A 449 13.48 22.81 7.12
CA HIS A 449 12.06 23.01 6.82
C HIS A 449 11.23 21.72 7.02
N LEU A 450 11.74 20.56 6.62
CA LEU A 450 11.08 19.27 6.84
C LEU A 450 10.87 19.00 8.34
N ALA A 451 11.90 19.22 9.18
CA ALA A 451 11.77 19.05 10.64
C ALA A 451 10.76 20.01 11.29
N LEU A 452 10.56 21.21 10.73
CA LEU A 452 9.51 22.15 11.16
C LEU A 452 8.11 21.68 10.75
N GLU A 453 7.95 21.13 9.54
CA GLU A 453 6.68 20.55 9.07
C GLU A 453 6.32 19.26 9.84
N GLU A 454 7.30 18.43 10.19
CA GLU A 454 7.13 17.26 11.06
C GLU A 454 6.67 17.66 12.47
N LYS A 455 7.37 18.61 13.13
CA LYS A 455 6.94 19.10 14.46
C LYS A 455 5.54 19.74 14.40
N PHE A 456 5.24 20.50 13.35
CA PHE A 456 3.90 21.08 13.17
C PHE A 456 2.83 19.99 13.05
N ALA A 457 3.08 18.94 12.25
CA ALA A 457 2.16 17.82 12.07
C ALA A 457 1.98 16.99 13.35
N GLU A 458 3.04 16.80 14.14
CA GLU A 458 2.99 16.14 15.45
C GLU A 458 2.10 16.90 16.45
N ILE A 459 2.36 18.21 16.65
CA ILE A 459 1.56 19.04 17.55
C ILE A 459 0.09 19.11 17.08
N THR A 460 -0.16 19.17 15.77
CA THR A 460 -1.54 19.18 15.22
C THR A 460 -2.29 17.88 15.55
N ARG A 461 -1.63 16.71 15.47
CA ARG A 461 -2.22 15.43 15.88
C ARG A 461 -2.50 15.40 17.37
N GLU A 462 -1.61 15.94 18.19
CA GLU A 462 -1.80 15.98 19.65
C GLU A 462 -2.96 16.90 20.04
N ILE A 463 -3.04 18.11 19.46
CA ILE A 463 -4.21 19.00 19.62
C ILE A 463 -5.49 18.25 19.26
N THR A 464 -5.54 17.59 18.10
CA THR A 464 -6.71 16.82 17.66
C THR A 464 -7.05 15.69 18.64
N ARG A 465 -6.05 15.01 19.24
CA ARG A 465 -6.25 13.99 20.28
C ARG A 465 -6.89 14.60 21.53
N GLN A 466 -6.40 15.75 21.96
CA GLN A 466 -6.93 16.46 23.13
C GLN A 466 -8.33 17.03 22.88
N GLU A 467 -8.63 17.56 21.69
CA GLU A 467 -10.00 17.96 21.28
C GLU A 467 -11.00 16.80 21.45
N ASN A 468 -10.68 15.61 20.94
CA ASN A 468 -11.52 14.42 21.11
C ASN A 468 -11.69 14.02 22.58
N MET A 469 -10.65 14.18 23.41
CA MET A 469 -10.74 13.93 24.86
C MET A 469 -11.57 14.99 25.58
N ILE A 470 -11.55 16.25 25.16
CA ILE A 470 -12.39 17.32 25.69
C ILE A 470 -13.87 17.03 25.36
N GLU A 471 -14.20 16.71 24.11
CA GLU A 471 -15.58 16.38 23.72
C GLU A 471 -16.09 15.13 24.47
N ALA A 472 -15.25 14.11 24.67
CA ALA A 472 -15.58 12.95 25.50
C ALA A 472 -15.80 13.33 26.98
N LYS A 473 -14.98 14.21 27.55
CA LYS A 473 -15.14 14.70 28.93
C LYS A 473 -16.43 15.51 29.12
N MET A 474 -16.75 16.37 28.16
CA MET A 474 -18.00 17.14 28.14
C MET A 474 -19.24 16.24 28.03
N LEU A 475 -19.16 15.11 27.31
CA LEU A 475 -20.24 14.13 27.20
C LEU A 475 -20.56 13.42 28.53
N TYR A 476 -19.63 13.39 29.48
CA TYR A 476 -19.79 12.83 30.82
C TYR A 476 -19.88 13.92 31.93
N ASP A 477 -20.21 15.16 31.55
CA ASP A 477 -20.31 16.34 32.46
C ASP A 477 -19.01 16.67 33.26
N ASP A 478 -17.86 16.11 32.89
CA ASP A 478 -16.56 16.36 33.54
C ASP A 478 -15.94 17.68 33.04
N ARG A 479 -16.50 18.78 33.55
CA ARG A 479 -16.15 20.17 33.19
C ARG A 479 -14.74 20.55 33.62
N GLU A 480 -14.28 20.07 34.77
CA GLU A 480 -12.93 20.36 35.27
C GLU A 480 -11.88 19.64 34.42
N GLY A 481 -12.09 18.37 34.09
CA GLY A 481 -11.23 17.62 33.15
C GLY A 481 -11.22 18.23 31.75
N ALA A 482 -12.38 18.66 31.23
CA ALA A 482 -12.47 19.36 29.95
C ALA A 482 -11.70 20.70 29.95
N SER A 483 -11.81 21.49 31.02
CA SER A 483 -11.10 22.78 31.15
C SER A 483 -9.59 22.61 31.33
N ALA A 484 -9.14 21.55 32.00
CA ALA A 484 -7.73 21.23 32.13
C ALA A 484 -7.12 20.87 30.76
N LEU A 485 -7.75 19.96 30.01
CA LEU A 485 -7.31 19.58 28.66
C LEU A 485 -7.33 20.77 27.67
N LEU A 486 -8.32 21.68 27.76
CA LEU A 486 -8.33 22.90 26.95
C LEU A 486 -7.14 23.82 27.28
N THR A 487 -6.65 23.80 28.52
CA THR A 487 -5.44 24.56 28.91
C THR A 487 -4.19 23.93 28.27
N GLU A 488 -4.11 22.61 28.19
CA GLU A 488 -3.04 21.90 27.46
C GLU A 488 -3.08 22.18 25.95
N VAL A 489 -4.26 22.17 25.31
CA VAL A 489 -4.45 22.56 23.90
C VAL A 489 -3.92 23.97 23.65
N ASN A 490 -4.23 24.93 24.51
CA ASN A 490 -3.75 26.32 24.35
C ASN A 490 -2.21 26.43 24.50
N ASN A 491 -1.58 25.61 25.35
CA ASN A 491 -0.12 25.52 25.44
C ASN A 491 0.49 24.94 24.16
N LEU A 492 -0.10 23.87 23.62
CA LEU A 492 0.33 23.26 22.35
C LEU A 492 0.22 24.24 21.17
N ILE A 493 -0.86 25.04 21.12
CA ILE A 493 -1.04 26.11 20.12
C ILE A 493 0.06 27.18 20.23
N ALA A 494 0.51 27.50 21.45
CA ALA A 494 1.61 28.45 21.67
C ALA A 494 2.98 27.92 21.20
N GLU A 495 3.18 26.59 21.16
CA GLU A 495 4.41 25.92 20.70
C GLU A 495 4.54 25.74 19.18
N LEU A 496 3.47 25.95 18.41
CA LEU A 496 3.46 25.72 16.96
C LEU A 496 4.41 26.70 16.22
N PRO A 497 5.28 26.23 15.28
CA PRO A 497 6.33 27.03 14.62
C PRO A 497 5.83 28.10 13.62
N LYS A 498 5.77 29.36 14.08
CA LYS A 498 5.12 30.50 13.39
C LYS A 498 5.83 31.02 12.13
N ASP A 499 6.92 30.41 11.70
CA ASP A 499 7.69 30.82 10.51
C ASP A 499 7.21 30.15 9.20
N LEU A 500 6.28 29.20 9.29
CA LEU A 500 5.65 28.52 8.15
C LEU A 500 4.66 29.42 7.40
N LYS A 501 5.17 30.31 6.54
CA LYS A 501 4.40 31.25 5.68
C LYS A 501 3.20 30.67 4.91
N ASN A 502 3.18 29.37 4.66
CA ASN A 502 2.11 28.70 3.91
C ASN A 502 1.05 28.04 4.83
N LYS A 503 1.03 28.35 6.13
CA LYS A 503 0.16 27.70 7.14
C LYS A 503 -0.70 28.66 7.96
N GLU A 504 -0.67 29.97 7.69
CA GLU A 504 -1.39 31.00 8.47
C GLU A 504 -2.89 30.69 8.62
N ALA A 505 -3.58 30.30 7.54
CA ALA A 505 -5.00 29.91 7.60
C ALA A 505 -5.28 28.68 8.50
N LEU A 506 -4.33 27.76 8.64
CA LEU A 506 -4.48 26.58 9.52
C LEU A 506 -4.24 26.95 11.00
N TYR A 507 -3.41 27.95 11.28
CA TYR A 507 -3.34 28.56 12.61
C TYR A 507 -4.66 29.22 12.99
N GLU A 508 -5.27 29.98 12.08
CA GLU A 508 -6.57 30.61 12.32
C GLU A 508 -7.67 29.57 12.56
N GLU A 509 -7.69 28.48 11.80
CA GLU A 509 -8.63 27.38 12.01
C GLU A 509 -8.48 26.73 13.40
N ILE A 510 -7.24 26.42 13.82
CA ILE A 510 -6.98 25.80 15.12
C ILE A 510 -7.34 26.74 16.28
N ASN A 511 -6.96 28.03 16.20
CA ASN A 511 -7.33 29.02 17.22
C ASN A 511 -8.86 29.23 17.30
N LYS A 512 -9.55 29.18 16.15
CA LYS A 512 -11.02 29.24 16.10
C LYS A 512 -11.65 28.03 16.77
N LYS A 513 -11.18 26.80 16.51
CA LYS A 513 -11.69 25.58 17.16
C LYS A 513 -11.50 25.62 18.68
N ALA A 514 -10.31 25.97 19.16
CA ALA A 514 -10.06 26.12 20.59
C ALA A 514 -11.00 27.15 21.24
N SER A 515 -11.26 28.27 20.56
CA SER A 515 -12.21 29.30 21.01
C SER A 515 -13.67 28.80 21.03
N GLU A 516 -14.10 28.04 20.02
CA GLU A 516 -15.43 27.41 19.99
C GLU A 516 -15.59 26.39 21.13
N ILE A 517 -14.58 25.56 21.39
CA ILE A 517 -14.57 24.58 22.49
C ILE A 517 -14.67 25.31 23.83
N GLN A 518 -13.91 26.38 24.04
CA GLN A 518 -13.99 27.23 25.23
C GLN A 518 -15.40 27.79 25.44
N GLU A 519 -16.05 28.27 24.37
CA GLU A 519 -17.42 28.78 24.47
C GLU A 519 -18.44 27.67 24.79
N ARG A 520 -18.29 26.47 24.22
CA ARG A 520 -19.15 25.32 24.54
C ARG A 520 -19.04 24.90 26.01
N ILE A 521 -17.82 24.84 26.56
CA ILE A 521 -17.59 24.55 27.99
C ILE A 521 -18.26 25.61 28.87
N TYR A 522 -18.11 26.90 28.53
CA TYR A 522 -18.74 28.00 29.28
C TYR A 522 -20.28 28.01 29.17
N ARG A 523 -20.84 27.63 28.01
CA ARG A 523 -22.31 27.50 27.85
C ARG A 523 -22.89 26.35 28.68
N ILE A 524 -22.13 25.30 28.96
CA ILE A 524 -22.53 24.19 29.82
C ILE A 524 -22.40 24.55 31.31
N SER A 525 -21.56 25.52 31.68
CA SER A 525 -21.35 25.92 33.08
C SER A 525 -22.42 26.85 33.67
N ARG A 526 -23.49 27.16 32.92
CA ARG A 526 -24.50 28.18 33.25
C ARG A 526 -25.94 27.63 33.24
#